data_AF-A0A9Y1BPG8-F1
#
_entry.id   AF-A0A9Y1BPG8-F1
#
_cell.length_a   1.000
_cell.length_b   1.000
_cell.length_c   1.000
_cell.angle_alpha   90.00
_cell.angle_beta   90.00
_cell.angle_gamma   90.00
#
_symmetry.space_group_name_H-M   'P 1'
#
loop_
_entity.id
_entity.type
_entity.pdbx_description
1 polymer ?
#
loop_
_entity_poly.entity_id
_entity_poly.type
_entity_poly.pdbx_seq_one_letter_code
_entity_poly.pdbx_strand_id
1 'polypeptide(L)'
;MSFNAKVVGNQVVIYDTKIANDLYSTGWYGELSDDGHLILEPYEAVLLMERKRIIVVNELDKELSLPELISYFSKVFPGFLVYYLLFKDLRGRGYVVKKYEKTHNFFTLYERGASSNKEKETKYALIVPFVEGVMFNIDQIEKIVSRADDMGLSLIFAVIDSLGDVNYYSVKSLEFPIIKKEKEDVKK
;
A
#
# COMPACT_ATOMS: atom_id res chain seq x y z
N MET A 1 22.23 -23.09 0.42
CA MET A 1 20.94 -22.45 0.75
C MET A 1 21.30 -21.11 1.35
N SER A 2 21.16 -20.03 0.60
CA SER A 2 21.60 -18.71 1.04
C SER A 2 20.39 -17.96 1.60
N PHE A 3 20.53 -17.50 2.84
CA PHE A 3 19.59 -16.58 3.47
C PHE A 3 19.79 -15.21 2.84
N ASN A 4 18.70 -14.63 2.33
CA ASN A 4 18.79 -13.47 1.46
C ASN A 4 18.18 -12.21 2.09
N ALA A 5 17.63 -12.30 3.31
CA ALA A 5 16.94 -11.18 3.94
C ALA A 5 17.03 -11.25 5.48
N LYS A 6 17.19 -10.10 6.15
CA LYS A 6 17.32 -10.00 7.61
C LYS A 6 16.35 -8.95 8.16
N VAL A 7 15.67 -9.27 9.26
CA VAL A 7 14.90 -8.28 10.03
C VAL A 7 15.88 -7.30 10.69
N VAL A 8 15.66 -6.00 10.48
CA VAL A 8 16.43 -4.92 11.09
C VAL A 8 15.43 -3.89 11.61
N GLY A 9 15.22 -3.85 12.93
CA GLY A 9 14.13 -3.06 13.51
C GLY A 9 12.77 -3.43 12.91
N ASN A 10 12.09 -2.47 12.30
CA ASN A 10 10.73 -2.66 11.78
C ASN A 10 10.67 -2.96 10.27
N GLN A 11 11.80 -3.29 9.65
CA GLN A 11 11.92 -3.55 8.21
C GLN A 11 12.70 -4.84 7.95
N VAL A 12 12.73 -5.26 6.69
CA VAL A 12 13.55 -6.38 6.22
C VAL A 12 14.53 -5.88 5.19
N VAL A 13 15.81 -6.23 5.34
CA VAL A 13 16.89 -5.79 4.46
C VAL A 13 17.46 -6.99 3.70
N ILE A 14 17.61 -6.83 2.38
CA ILE A 14 18.31 -7.76 1.50
C ILE A 14 19.69 -7.17 1.19
N TYR A 15 20.73 -7.81 1.72
CA TYR A 15 22.12 -7.37 1.53
C TYR A 15 22.74 -7.88 0.23
N ASP A 16 22.23 -8.98 -0.34
CA ASP A 16 22.71 -9.47 -1.64
C ASP A 16 22.23 -8.50 -2.73
N THR A 17 23.18 -7.72 -3.27
CA THR A 17 22.90 -6.68 -4.26
C THR A 17 22.35 -7.25 -5.58
N LYS A 18 22.63 -8.51 -5.94
CA LYS A 18 22.06 -9.12 -7.14
C LYS A 18 20.58 -9.40 -6.95
N ILE A 19 20.21 -9.98 -5.81
CA ILE A 19 18.82 -10.27 -5.45
C ILE A 19 18.05 -8.97 -5.24
N ALA A 20 18.66 -7.99 -4.57
CA ALA A 20 18.11 -6.64 -4.40
C ALA A 20 17.73 -6.01 -5.75
N ASN A 21 18.68 -5.99 -6.69
CA ASN A 21 18.44 -5.43 -8.03
C ASN A 21 17.41 -6.23 -8.83
N ASP A 22 17.39 -7.57 -8.74
CA ASP A 22 16.37 -8.39 -9.41
C ASP A 22 14.96 -8.04 -8.90
N LEU A 23 14.75 -8.04 -7.58
CA LEU A 23 13.45 -7.76 -6.99
C LEU A 23 12.99 -6.32 -7.24
N TYR A 24 13.92 -5.37 -7.20
CA TYR A 24 13.63 -3.96 -7.48
C TYR A 24 13.29 -3.74 -8.96
N SER A 25 14.10 -4.26 -9.89
CA SER A 25 13.90 -4.01 -11.32
C SER A 25 12.71 -4.77 -11.92
N THR A 26 12.46 -6.01 -11.47
CA THR A 26 11.41 -6.87 -12.05
C THR A 26 10.03 -6.64 -11.43
N GLY A 27 9.99 -6.30 -10.14
CA GLY A 27 8.74 -6.20 -9.39
C GLY A 27 8.54 -4.87 -8.65
N TRP A 28 9.56 -4.00 -8.65
CA TRP A 28 9.56 -2.73 -7.91
C TRP A 28 9.13 -2.92 -6.45
N TYR A 29 9.72 -3.92 -5.80
CA TYR A 29 9.61 -4.15 -4.36
C TYR A 29 10.66 -3.32 -3.62
N GLY A 30 10.32 -2.82 -2.45
CA GLY A 30 11.24 -2.10 -1.56
C GLY A 30 11.83 -0.83 -2.15
N GLU A 31 12.74 -0.24 -1.40
CA GLU A 31 13.54 0.92 -1.81
C GLU A 31 15.02 0.54 -1.76
N LEU A 32 15.78 0.90 -2.79
CA LEU A 32 17.22 0.69 -2.82
C LEU A 32 17.91 1.74 -1.95
N SER A 33 18.78 1.29 -1.04
CA SER A 33 19.70 2.16 -0.32
C SER A 33 20.86 2.59 -1.22
N ASP A 34 21.60 3.62 -0.81
CA ASP A 34 22.82 4.07 -1.50
C ASP A 34 23.87 2.94 -1.63
N ASP A 35 23.93 2.03 -0.64
CA ASP A 35 24.83 0.87 -0.66
C ASP A 35 24.34 -0.30 -1.55
N GLY A 36 23.21 -0.15 -2.24
CA GLY A 36 22.64 -1.18 -3.12
C GLY A 36 21.88 -2.30 -2.41
N HIS A 37 21.63 -2.18 -1.11
CA HIS A 37 20.74 -3.08 -0.36
C HIS A 37 19.27 -2.74 -0.63
N LEU A 38 18.40 -3.75 -0.57
CA LEU A 38 16.96 -3.52 -0.71
C LEU A 38 16.30 -3.48 0.66
N ILE A 39 15.63 -2.38 0.97
CA ILE A 39 14.84 -2.20 2.18
C ILE A 39 13.38 -2.48 1.84
N LEU A 40 12.82 -3.53 2.42
CA LEU A 40 11.44 -3.95 2.23
C LEU A 40 10.56 -3.45 3.38
N GLU A 41 9.38 -2.94 3.03
CA GLU A 41 8.32 -2.75 4.01
C GLU A 41 7.80 -4.13 4.50
N PRO A 42 7.28 -4.22 5.73
CA PRO A 42 6.83 -5.49 6.32
C PRO A 42 5.93 -6.35 5.44
N TYR A 43 4.93 -5.74 4.80
CA TYR A 43 3.98 -6.44 3.93
C TYR A 43 4.63 -6.94 2.62
N GLU A 44 5.69 -6.28 2.14
CA GLU A 44 6.45 -6.73 0.97
C GLU A 44 7.28 -7.97 1.33
N ALA A 45 7.95 -7.93 2.48
CA ALA A 45 8.75 -9.05 2.96
C ALA A 45 7.90 -10.31 3.18
N VAL A 46 6.74 -10.17 3.84
CA VAL A 46 5.81 -11.29 4.04
C VAL A 46 5.30 -11.83 2.70
N LEU A 47 4.91 -10.98 1.75
CA LEU A 47 4.47 -11.45 0.44
C LEU A 47 5.57 -12.17 -0.34
N LEU A 48 6.79 -11.65 -0.33
CA LEU A 48 7.94 -12.27 -0.99
C LEU A 48 8.30 -13.62 -0.37
N MET A 49 8.24 -13.72 0.96
CA MET A 49 8.49 -14.96 1.69
C MET A 49 7.38 -15.99 1.43
N GLU A 50 6.11 -15.57 1.44
CA GLU A 50 4.97 -16.43 1.08
C GLU A 50 5.11 -17.00 -0.35
N ARG A 51 5.59 -16.17 -1.28
CA ARG A 51 5.90 -16.56 -2.67
C ARG A 51 7.23 -17.32 -2.81
N LYS A 52 7.90 -17.66 -1.70
CA LYS A 52 9.17 -18.38 -1.66
C LYS A 52 10.30 -17.69 -2.44
N ARG A 53 10.25 -16.36 -2.56
CA ARG A 53 11.26 -15.54 -3.25
C ARG A 53 12.44 -15.19 -2.33
N ILE A 54 12.22 -15.15 -1.02
CA ILE A 54 13.22 -14.83 0.00
C ILE A 54 13.10 -15.76 1.20
N ILE A 55 14.19 -15.88 1.95
CA ILE A 55 14.23 -16.50 3.27
C ILE A 55 14.66 -15.40 4.25
N VAL A 56 13.89 -15.22 5.33
CA VAL A 56 14.09 -14.15 6.31
C VAL A 56 14.66 -14.71 7.60
N VAL A 57 15.73 -14.10 8.10
CA VAL A 57 16.27 -14.37 9.44
C VAL A 57 15.96 -13.20 10.38
N ASN A 58 15.89 -13.48 11.68
CA ASN A 58 15.80 -12.43 12.70
C ASN A 58 17.17 -11.79 12.99
N GLU A 59 17.22 -10.86 13.94
CA GLU A 59 18.46 -10.17 14.33
C GLU A 59 19.57 -11.11 14.84
N LEU A 60 19.17 -12.27 15.40
CA LEU A 60 20.05 -13.33 15.92
C LEU A 60 20.40 -14.39 14.86
N ASP A 61 20.15 -14.11 13.59
CA ASP A 61 20.41 -15.01 12.45
C ASP A 61 19.64 -16.34 12.50
N LYS A 62 18.56 -16.42 13.30
CA LYS A 62 17.61 -17.53 13.28
C LYS A 62 16.65 -17.35 12.10
N GLU A 63 16.55 -18.34 11.24
CA GLU A 63 15.51 -18.41 10.22
C GLU A 63 14.11 -18.35 10.86
N LEU A 64 13.26 -17.52 10.28
CA LEU A 64 11.86 -17.40 10.64
C LEU A 64 11.02 -18.23 9.68
N SER A 65 9.99 -18.88 10.20
CA SER A 65 8.87 -19.38 9.41
C SER A 65 7.91 -18.24 9.04
N LEU A 66 7.09 -18.44 8.00
CA LEU A 66 6.10 -17.43 7.58
C LEU A 66 5.17 -17.00 8.73
N PRO A 67 4.62 -17.92 9.56
CA PRO A 67 3.83 -17.52 10.74
C PRO A 67 4.63 -16.74 11.78
N GLU A 68 5.90 -17.06 12.00
CA GLU A 68 6.76 -16.29 12.92
C GLU A 68 7.00 -14.87 12.41
N LEU A 69 7.23 -14.68 11.10
CA LEU A 69 7.41 -13.36 10.50
C LEU A 69 6.13 -12.52 10.56
N ILE A 70 4.98 -13.12 10.25
CA ILE A 70 3.67 -12.46 10.38
C ILE A 70 3.41 -12.08 11.84
N SER A 71 3.69 -12.98 12.79
CA SER A 71 3.53 -12.73 14.22
C SER A 71 4.45 -11.60 14.70
N TYR A 72 5.69 -11.55 14.21
CA TYR A 72 6.64 -10.49 14.49
C TYR A 72 6.07 -9.12 14.09
N PHE A 73 5.66 -8.95 12.84
CA PHE A 73 5.14 -7.65 12.37
C PHE A 73 3.78 -7.29 12.94
N SER A 74 2.93 -8.27 13.24
CA SER A 74 1.63 -8.02 13.88
C SER A 74 1.76 -7.43 15.29
N LYS A 75 2.87 -7.70 16.00
CA LYS A 75 3.14 -7.13 17.32
C LYS A 75 3.60 -5.68 17.25
N VAL A 76 4.28 -5.30 16.18
CA VAL A 76 4.95 -4.00 16.06
C VAL A 76 4.11 -3.00 15.25
N PHE A 77 3.28 -3.50 14.33
CA PHE A 77 2.46 -2.68 13.44
C PHE A 77 0.97 -3.01 13.62
N PRO A 78 0.22 -2.18 14.37
CA PRO A 78 -1.22 -2.35 14.54
C PRO A 78 -1.93 -2.40 13.19
N GLY A 79 -2.81 -3.41 13.01
CA GLY A 79 -3.52 -3.62 11.76
C GLY A 79 -2.68 -4.23 10.64
N PHE A 80 -1.46 -4.73 10.91
CA PHE A 80 -0.56 -5.33 9.90
C PHE A 80 -1.27 -6.29 8.94
N LEU A 81 -2.10 -7.20 9.45
CA LEU A 81 -2.82 -8.16 8.62
C LEU A 81 -3.73 -7.48 7.59
N VAL A 82 -4.42 -6.40 7.96
CA VAL A 82 -5.27 -5.64 7.03
C VAL A 82 -4.44 -5.07 5.89
N TYR A 83 -3.31 -4.43 6.21
CA TYR A 83 -2.42 -3.85 5.20
C TYR A 83 -1.76 -4.90 4.32
N TYR A 84 -1.36 -6.03 4.91
CA TYR A 84 -0.79 -7.15 4.17
C TYR A 84 -1.82 -7.79 3.22
N LEU A 85 -3.05 -8.04 3.67
CA LEU A 85 -4.13 -8.57 2.81
C LEU A 85 -4.43 -7.64 1.64
N LEU A 86 -4.57 -6.34 1.92
CA LEU A 86 -4.77 -5.33 0.89
C LEU A 86 -3.60 -5.30 -0.10
N PHE A 87 -2.35 -5.25 0.40
CA PHE A 87 -1.16 -5.25 -0.44
C PHE A 87 -1.08 -6.53 -1.31
N LYS A 88 -1.38 -7.69 -0.73
CA LYS A 88 -1.40 -8.98 -1.43
C LYS A 88 -2.44 -9.02 -2.54
N ASP A 89 -3.66 -8.55 -2.29
CA ASP A 89 -4.72 -8.48 -3.31
C ASP A 89 -4.32 -7.53 -4.46
N LEU A 90 -3.87 -6.31 -4.14
CA LEU A 90 -3.43 -5.33 -5.13
C LEU A 90 -2.25 -5.84 -5.99
N ARG A 91 -1.23 -6.44 -5.36
CA ARG A 91 -0.11 -7.08 -6.08
C ARG A 91 -0.56 -8.31 -6.88
N GLY A 92 -1.55 -9.05 -6.39
CA GLY A 92 -2.18 -10.16 -7.10
C GLY A 92 -2.88 -9.72 -8.39
N ARG A 93 -3.43 -8.50 -8.40
CA ARG A 93 -4.05 -7.86 -9.59
C ARG A 93 -3.06 -7.23 -10.57
N GLY A 94 -1.75 -7.37 -10.32
CA GLY A 94 -0.68 -6.94 -11.22
C GLY A 94 -0.29 -5.46 -11.10
N TYR A 95 -0.75 -4.75 -10.06
CA TYR A 95 -0.33 -3.38 -9.81
C TYR A 95 1.03 -3.33 -9.13
N VAL A 96 1.78 -2.26 -9.34
CA VAL A 96 2.84 -1.86 -8.42
C VAL A 96 2.22 -1.03 -7.31
N VAL A 97 2.53 -1.42 -6.07
CA VAL A 97 1.96 -0.85 -4.86
C VAL A 97 3.11 -0.34 -4.01
N LYS A 98 3.08 0.96 -3.71
CA LYS A 98 4.06 1.64 -2.86
C LYS A 98 3.37 2.31 -1.70
N LYS A 99 4.11 2.50 -0.61
CA LYS A 99 3.66 3.32 0.51
C LYS A 99 3.50 4.76 0.04
N TYR A 100 2.37 5.40 0.38
CA TYR A 100 2.11 6.78 -0.02
C TYR A 100 3.02 7.76 0.74
N GLU A 101 3.06 7.67 2.07
CA GLU A 101 3.84 8.55 2.95
C GLU A 101 4.29 7.79 4.22
N LYS A 102 5.21 8.36 4.98
CA LYS A 102 5.73 7.74 6.22
C LYS A 102 4.68 7.67 7.34
N THR A 103 3.73 8.59 7.37
CA THR A 103 2.77 8.79 8.47
C THR A 103 1.39 8.18 8.21
N HIS A 104 1.04 7.98 6.95
CA HIS A 104 -0.25 7.43 6.55
C HIS A 104 -0.06 6.02 5.99
N ASN A 105 -0.83 5.07 6.49
CA ASN A 105 -0.82 3.69 5.99
C ASN A 105 -1.66 3.57 4.70
N PHE A 106 -1.49 4.50 3.77
CA PHE A 106 -2.13 4.49 2.46
C PHE A 106 -1.16 3.94 1.42
N PHE A 107 -1.71 3.46 0.32
CA PHE A 107 -0.91 3.00 -0.81
C PHE A 107 -1.06 3.91 -2.01
N THR A 108 0.04 4.12 -2.72
CA THR A 108 0.02 4.62 -4.08
C THR A 108 0.07 3.43 -5.03
N LEU A 109 -0.87 3.39 -5.97
CA LEU A 109 -0.84 2.48 -7.10
C LEU A 109 -0.19 3.16 -8.28
N TYR A 110 0.63 2.41 -8.99
CA TYR A 110 1.09 2.73 -10.32
C TYR A 110 0.36 1.85 -11.32
N GLU A 111 0.31 2.28 -12.58
CA GLU A 111 -0.30 1.50 -13.64
C GLU A 111 0.32 0.09 -13.77
N ARG A 112 -0.43 -0.84 -14.37
CA ARG A 112 0.08 -2.19 -14.61
C ARG A 112 1.26 -2.12 -15.58
N GLY A 113 2.32 -2.88 -15.30
CA GLY A 113 3.55 -2.85 -16.10
C GLY A 113 4.47 -1.66 -15.79
N ALA A 114 4.17 -0.92 -14.72
CA ALA A 114 5.08 0.05 -14.14
C ALA A 114 6.36 -0.63 -13.66
N SER A 115 7.52 0.01 -13.89
CA SER A 115 8.80 -0.49 -13.41
C SER A 115 9.70 0.61 -12.87
N SER A 116 10.66 0.22 -12.04
CA SER A 116 11.62 1.15 -11.44
C SER A 116 12.54 1.87 -12.44
N ASN A 117 12.60 1.38 -13.69
CA ASN A 117 13.58 1.81 -14.69
C ASN A 117 13.00 2.77 -15.75
N LYS A 118 11.74 3.17 -15.62
CA LYS A 118 11.07 4.04 -16.60
C LYS A 118 10.96 5.46 -16.04
N GLU A 119 11.42 6.43 -16.83
CA GLU A 119 11.46 7.85 -16.46
C GLU A 119 10.06 8.51 -16.31
N LYS A 120 8.97 7.82 -16.69
CA LYS A 120 7.60 8.33 -16.63
C LYS A 120 6.64 7.23 -16.18
N GLU A 121 6.61 6.96 -14.88
CA GLU A 121 5.58 6.13 -14.28
C GLU A 121 4.48 7.01 -13.69
N THR A 122 3.28 6.90 -14.26
CA THR A 122 2.14 7.70 -13.81
C THR A 122 1.54 7.02 -12.58
N LYS A 123 1.57 7.73 -11.45
CA LYS A 123 0.78 7.34 -10.27
C LYS A 123 -0.69 7.30 -10.69
N TYR A 124 -1.31 6.15 -10.49
CA TYR A 124 -2.67 5.87 -10.95
C TYR A 124 -3.70 6.26 -9.89
N ALA A 125 -3.50 5.80 -8.65
CA ALA A 125 -4.50 5.95 -7.59
C ALA A 125 -3.88 6.04 -6.19
N LEU A 126 -4.58 6.75 -5.32
CA LEU A 126 -4.40 6.70 -3.87
C LEU A 126 -5.40 5.70 -3.29
N ILE A 127 -4.89 4.70 -2.56
CA ILE A 127 -5.68 3.67 -1.90
C ILE A 127 -5.71 3.93 -0.41
N VAL A 128 -6.93 4.07 0.11
CA VAL A 128 -7.19 4.32 1.52
C VAL A 128 -7.89 3.09 2.11
N PRO A 129 -7.25 2.37 3.04
CA PRO A 129 -7.84 1.21 3.68
C PRO A 129 -8.85 1.61 4.75
N PHE A 130 -9.98 0.89 4.76
CA PHE A 130 -11.01 0.91 5.80
C PHE A 130 -11.29 -0.52 6.25
N VAL A 131 -11.65 -0.69 7.52
CA VAL A 131 -12.07 -1.98 8.06
C VAL A 131 -13.58 -1.91 8.30
N GLU A 132 -14.31 -2.94 7.89
CA GLU A 132 -15.74 -3.02 8.10
C GLU A 132 -16.10 -2.91 9.59
N GLY A 133 -17.13 -2.12 9.89
CA GLY A 133 -17.58 -1.88 11.26
C GLY A 133 -16.72 -0.90 12.07
N VAL A 134 -15.61 -0.40 11.52
CA VAL A 134 -14.79 0.63 12.17
C VAL A 134 -15.27 2.02 11.77
N MET A 135 -15.57 2.86 12.77
CA MET A 135 -15.98 4.25 12.53
C MET A 135 -14.82 5.10 12.00
N PHE A 136 -15.13 6.03 11.11
CA PHE A 136 -14.21 7.03 10.58
C PHE A 136 -14.77 8.44 10.77
N ASN A 137 -13.88 9.43 10.81
CA ASN A 137 -14.26 10.84 10.92
C ASN A 137 -14.45 11.42 9.50
N ILE A 138 -15.56 12.15 9.30
CA ILE A 138 -15.91 12.72 7.99
C ILE A 138 -14.96 13.85 7.56
N ASP A 139 -14.49 14.67 8.50
CA ASP A 139 -13.52 15.74 8.25
C ASP A 139 -12.18 15.18 7.74
N GLN A 140 -11.80 13.97 8.20
CA GLN A 140 -10.63 13.27 7.69
C GLN A 140 -10.85 12.82 6.24
N ILE A 141 -12.05 12.36 5.88
CA ILE A 141 -12.38 12.00 4.50
C ILE A 141 -12.28 13.22 3.58
N GLU A 142 -12.84 14.37 3.97
CA GLU A 142 -12.76 15.59 3.15
C GLU A 142 -11.30 15.98 2.87
N LYS A 143 -10.42 15.90 3.89
CA LYS A 143 -8.98 16.15 3.72
C LYS A 143 -8.32 15.16 2.77
N ILE A 144 -8.68 13.89 2.85
CA ILE A 144 -8.16 12.83 1.96
C ILE A 144 -8.61 13.07 0.52
N VAL A 145 -9.87 13.44 0.30
CA VAL A 145 -10.43 13.76 -1.02
C VAL A 145 -9.69 14.96 -1.62
N SER A 146 -9.60 16.07 -0.90
CA SER A 146 -8.86 17.26 -1.34
C SER A 146 -7.40 16.93 -1.69
N ARG A 147 -6.74 16.11 -0.84
CA ARG A 147 -5.34 15.70 -1.06
C ARG A 147 -5.17 14.86 -2.32
N ALA A 148 -6.10 13.95 -2.60
CA ALA A 148 -6.05 13.14 -3.81
C ALA A 148 -6.27 13.99 -5.07
N ASP A 149 -7.24 14.91 -5.02
CA ASP A 149 -7.54 15.85 -6.11
C ASP A 149 -6.34 16.77 -6.40
N ASP A 150 -5.71 17.34 -5.36
CA ASP A 150 -4.50 18.17 -5.49
C ASP A 150 -3.34 17.45 -6.19
N MET A 151 -3.28 16.12 -6.01
CA MET A 151 -2.25 15.27 -6.61
C MET A 151 -2.64 14.73 -8.00
N GLY A 152 -3.87 14.99 -8.45
CA GLY A 152 -4.43 14.42 -9.68
C GLY A 152 -4.54 12.90 -9.64
N LEU A 153 -4.66 12.30 -8.45
CA LEU A 153 -4.77 10.84 -8.29
C LEU A 153 -6.23 10.42 -8.19
N SER A 154 -6.56 9.27 -8.78
CA SER A 154 -7.85 8.64 -8.49
C SER A 154 -7.89 8.20 -7.02
N LEU A 155 -8.89 8.63 -6.26
CA LEU A 155 -9.09 8.15 -4.90
C LEU A 155 -9.92 6.86 -4.89
N ILE A 156 -9.41 5.83 -4.22
CA ILE A 156 -10.07 4.55 -4.05
C ILE A 156 -10.08 4.16 -2.58
N PHE A 157 -11.26 3.89 -2.04
CA PHE A 157 -11.41 3.29 -0.72
C PHE A 157 -11.37 1.77 -0.86
N ALA A 158 -10.49 1.13 -0.13
CA ALA A 158 -10.42 -0.31 -0.01
C ALA A 158 -11.02 -0.72 1.33
N VAL A 159 -12.20 -1.33 1.33
CA VAL A 159 -12.90 -1.79 2.54
C VAL A 159 -12.62 -3.28 2.72
N ILE A 160 -11.96 -3.61 3.83
CA ILE A 160 -11.63 -4.98 4.22
C ILE A 160 -12.69 -5.49 5.18
N ASP A 161 -13.34 -6.59 4.83
CA ASP A 161 -14.37 -7.22 5.66
C ASP A 161 -13.78 -8.16 6.74
N SER A 162 -14.65 -8.72 7.56
CA SER A 162 -14.25 -9.65 8.64
C SER A 162 -13.69 -11.00 8.14
N LEU A 163 -13.93 -11.36 6.88
CA LEU A 163 -13.40 -12.58 6.25
C LEU A 163 -12.05 -12.31 5.55
N GLY A 164 -11.67 -11.05 5.41
CA GLY A 164 -10.44 -10.62 4.76
C GLY A 164 -10.59 -10.31 3.27
N ASP A 165 -11.83 -10.26 2.76
CA ASP A 165 -12.11 -9.86 1.39
C ASP A 165 -12.01 -8.33 1.26
N VAL A 166 -11.53 -7.87 0.10
CA VAL A 166 -11.28 -6.46 -0.17
C VAL A 166 -12.24 -5.94 -1.23
N ASN A 167 -13.07 -4.96 -0.85
CA ASN A 167 -13.99 -4.25 -1.75
C ASN A 167 -13.45 -2.85 -2.08
N TYR A 168 -13.51 -2.45 -3.36
CA TYR A 168 -12.94 -1.19 -3.82
C TYR A 168 -14.02 -0.22 -4.30
N TYR A 169 -13.98 1.02 -3.80
CA TYR A 169 -14.92 2.09 -4.15
C TYR A 169 -14.17 3.30 -4.68
N SER A 170 -14.50 3.75 -5.90
CA SER A 170 -13.98 5.01 -6.44
C SER A 170 -14.70 6.18 -5.77
N VAL A 171 -13.92 7.16 -5.33
CA VAL A 171 -14.43 8.37 -4.67
C VAL A 171 -14.03 9.59 -5.49
N LYS A 172 -14.97 10.52 -5.68
CA LYS A 172 -14.76 11.78 -6.39
C LYS A 172 -15.53 12.89 -5.69
N SER A 173 -14.95 14.09 -5.66
CA SER A 173 -15.69 15.28 -5.30
C SER A 173 -16.75 15.59 -6.37
N LEU A 174 -17.94 16.01 -5.93
CA LEU A 174 -19.04 16.43 -6.80
C LEU A 174 -19.43 17.86 -6.44
N GLU A 175 -19.36 18.75 -7.42
CA GLU A 175 -19.90 20.09 -7.31
C GLU A 175 -21.34 20.11 -7.84
N PHE A 176 -22.29 20.45 -6.97
CA PHE A 176 -23.68 20.61 -7.36
C PHE A 176 -23.97 22.07 -7.73
N PRO A 177 -24.56 22.35 -8.91
CA PRO A 177 -25.01 23.69 -9.23
C PRO A 177 -26.16 24.09 -8.31
N ILE A 178 -26.10 25.31 -7.75
CA ILE A 178 -27.17 25.85 -6.92
C ILE A 178 -28.39 26.11 -7.81
N ILE A 179 -29.46 25.35 -7.62
CA ILE A 179 -30.73 25.59 -8.31
C ILE A 179 -31.35 26.86 -7.71
N LYS A 180 -31.36 27.96 -8.47
CA LYS A 180 -32.11 29.16 -8.11
C LYS A 180 -33.60 28.85 -8.20
N LYS A 181 -34.34 28.96 -7.10
CA LYS A 181 -35.81 28.93 -7.13
C LYS A 181 -36.29 30.13 -7.96
N GLU A 182 -36.99 29.87 -9.06
CA GLU A 182 -37.78 30.91 -9.73
C GLU A 182 -38.80 31.43 -8.74
N LYS A 183 -38.86 32.76 -8.58
CA LYS A 183 -39.94 33.39 -7.84
C LYS A 183 -41.20 33.17 -8.66
N GLU A 184 -42.16 32.46 -8.11
CA GLU A 184 -43.54 32.49 -8.62
C GLU A 184 -44.02 33.94 -8.51
N ASP A 185 -44.10 34.62 -9.66
CA ASP A 185 -44.83 35.87 -9.78
C ASP A 185 -46.32 35.57 -9.54
N VAL A 186 -46.73 35.68 -8.28
CA VAL A 186 -48.15 35.75 -7.90
C VAL A 186 -48.68 37.05 -8.50
N LYS A 187 -49.26 36.97 -9.70
CA LYS A 187 -50.08 38.04 -10.27
C LYS A 187 -51.24 38.29 -9.31
N LYS A 188 -51.25 39.49 -8.73
CA LYS A 188 -52.36 40.06 -7.97
C LYS A 188 -53.60 40.23 -8.83
#